data_AF-A0A235BVZ1-F1
#
_entry.id   AF-A0A235BVZ1-F1
#
_cell.length_a   1.000
_cell.length_b   1.000
_cell.length_c   1.000
_cell.angle_alpha   90.00
_cell.angle_beta   90.00
_cell.angle_gamma   90.00
#
_symmetry.space_group_name_H-M   'P 1'
#
loop_
_entity.id
_entity.type
_entity.pdbx_description
1 polymer ?
#
loop_
_entity_poly.entity_id
_entity_poly.type
_entity_poly.pdbx_seq_one_letter_code
_entity_poly.pdbx_strand_id
1 'polypeptide(L)'
;MHCLLTYILISLSLDYATFRQSDTLSLVELYISIPYISLSYVDYEGGIRADFKIDITIKNREGDTIALDEFNRVSLLTSLEKAKERALTIIDVFSVSLSEDIYDVIVSTKQENNEERVTTRVEVQLYPHENLSISDIELATEISRADTVNQFTKGNYNIVPNPERLYGLNRNIIYVYTELYGLAPSKEYSLVYRLTDTMGNVITEYPEKRTLAENSLVREVGGINSIGLTPGSYVMNVQLSQGNDTVCASKPFYVIAREKTPPKLHGKEAEYYGFIDYIATPDELARYKKTDDKEGFLRIFWARKGGDALFSHIQSVEEAERLYGKKSDRGRILIIYGKPDEVRRYTAEMTHPDCEAWWYYREGGKVFIFSDVNRVGKYELIYSSYEREYTNPNYYKYLPPDVLQLLH
;
A
#
# COMPACT_ATOMS: atom_id res chain seq x y z
N MET A 1 9.64 14.28 2.88
CA MET A 1 10.11 12.89 2.71
C MET A 1 8.92 11.92 2.85
N HIS A 2 7.87 12.08 2.03
CA HIS A 2 6.64 11.27 2.09
C HIS A 2 6.07 10.96 0.68
N CYS A 3 6.90 11.02 -0.35
CA CYS A 3 6.50 10.78 -1.75
C CYS A 3 6.74 9.34 -2.24
N LEU A 4 7.12 8.40 -1.35
CA LEU A 4 7.61 7.07 -1.74
C LEU A 4 6.62 5.91 -1.55
N LEU A 5 5.47 6.13 -0.90
CA LEU A 5 4.56 5.04 -0.51
C LEU A 5 3.30 4.90 -1.39
N THR A 6 3.13 5.70 -2.44
CA THR A 6 1.92 5.65 -3.31
C THR A 6 2.22 5.42 -4.80
N TYR A 7 3.44 4.97 -5.12
CA TYR A 7 3.82 4.42 -6.43
C TYR A 7 4.07 2.90 -6.39
N ILE A 8 3.85 2.28 -5.23
CA ILE A 8 3.77 0.84 -5.06
C ILE A 8 2.26 0.55 -5.15
N LEU A 9 1.63 0.08 -6.22
CA LEU A 9 2.05 -0.58 -7.45
C LEU A 9 0.93 -0.41 -8.45
N ILE A 10 1.31 -0.22 -9.72
CA ILE A 10 0.77 -0.97 -10.84
C ILE A 10 1.85 -0.93 -11.94
N SER A 11 2.98 -1.58 -11.71
CA SER A 11 4.05 -1.69 -12.69
C SER A 11 4.70 -3.06 -12.59
N LEU A 12 5.43 -3.44 -13.63
CA LEU A 12 6.33 -4.59 -13.64
C LEU A 12 7.09 -4.69 -12.30
N SER A 13 6.88 -5.79 -11.59
CA SER A 13 7.47 -6.05 -10.28
C SER A 13 8.34 -7.30 -10.33
N LEU A 14 9.44 -7.27 -9.57
CA LEU A 14 10.45 -8.32 -9.55
C LEU A 14 10.86 -8.62 -8.11
N ASP A 15 10.81 -9.90 -7.74
CA ASP A 15 11.45 -10.45 -6.55
C ASP A 15 12.35 -11.62 -6.96
N TYR A 16 13.16 -12.11 -6.02
CA TYR A 16 13.98 -13.29 -6.26
C TYR A 16 14.14 -14.11 -4.98
N ALA A 17 14.53 -15.36 -5.15
CA ALA A 17 15.08 -16.18 -4.08
C ALA A 17 16.20 -17.07 -4.65
N THR A 18 17.16 -17.40 -3.80
CA THR A 18 18.27 -18.28 -4.14
C THR A 18 18.14 -19.61 -3.40
N PHE A 19 18.39 -20.70 -4.13
CA PHE A 19 18.34 -22.07 -3.65
C PHE A 19 19.64 -22.79 -4.01
N ARG A 20 19.94 -23.88 -3.32
CA ARG A 20 21.13 -24.68 -3.61
C ARG A 20 21.01 -25.39 -4.96
N GLN A 21 22.03 -25.25 -5.81
CA GLN A 21 22.20 -26.10 -7.01
C GLN A 21 23.37 -27.08 -6.82
N SER A 22 24.51 -26.59 -6.34
CA SER A 22 25.70 -27.35 -5.96
C SER A 22 26.45 -26.62 -4.85
N ASP A 23 27.64 -27.10 -4.50
CA ASP A 23 28.49 -26.40 -3.50
C ASP A 23 29.16 -25.13 -4.06
N THR A 24 29.10 -24.91 -5.38
CA THR A 24 29.72 -23.74 -6.06
C THR A 24 28.71 -22.90 -6.85
N LEU A 25 27.45 -23.33 -6.92
CA LEU A 25 26.39 -22.65 -7.66
C LEU A 25 25.09 -22.65 -6.85
N SER A 26 24.38 -21.55 -6.97
CA SER A 26 23.00 -21.42 -6.48
C SER A 26 22.05 -21.22 -7.65
N LEU A 27 20.89 -21.85 -7.56
CA LEU A 27 19.77 -21.61 -8.44
C LEU A 27 19.11 -20.30 -8.01
N VAL A 28 19.19 -19.29 -8.85
CA VAL A 28 18.48 -18.02 -8.68
C VAL A 28 17.16 -18.13 -9.42
N GLU A 29 16.06 -17.91 -8.71
CA GLU A 29 14.75 -17.73 -9.31
C GLU A 29 14.33 -16.26 -9.27
N LEU A 30 13.92 -15.76 -10.42
CA LEU A 30 13.36 -14.43 -10.61
C LEU A 30 11.84 -14.57 -10.74
N TYR A 31 11.12 -13.92 -9.83
CA TYR A 31 9.67 -13.90 -9.81
C TYR A 31 9.16 -12.59 -10.40
N ILE A 32 8.41 -12.67 -11.49
CA ILE A 32 7.99 -11.50 -12.28
C ILE A 32 6.47 -11.35 -12.13
N SER A 33 6.00 -10.16 -11.76
CA SER A 33 4.58 -9.80 -11.78
C SER A 33 4.34 -8.68 -12.79
N ILE A 34 3.42 -8.92 -13.73
CA ILE A 34 3.03 -7.98 -14.77
C ILE A 34 1.55 -7.65 -14.57
N PRO A 35 1.21 -6.44 -14.13
CA PRO A 35 -0.19 -6.05 -14.00
C PRO A 35 -0.93 -6.12 -15.33
N TYR A 36 -2.19 -6.55 -15.32
CA TYR A 36 -2.96 -6.66 -16.56
C TYR A 36 -2.97 -5.35 -17.35
N ILE A 37 -3.08 -4.21 -16.66
CA ILE A 37 -3.17 -2.87 -17.25
C ILE A 37 -1.86 -2.37 -17.86
N SER A 38 -0.73 -3.05 -17.62
CA SER A 38 0.54 -2.78 -18.30
C SER A 38 0.56 -3.27 -19.76
N LEU A 39 -0.46 -4.03 -20.17
CA LEU A 39 -0.56 -4.61 -21.51
C LEU A 39 -1.74 -4.00 -22.29
N SER A 40 -1.55 -3.89 -23.60
CA SER A 40 -2.58 -3.58 -24.59
C SER A 40 -3.25 -4.87 -25.06
N TYR A 41 -4.58 -4.90 -25.05
CA TYR A 41 -5.36 -6.08 -25.43
C TYR A 41 -6.19 -5.82 -26.69
N VAL A 42 -6.35 -6.87 -27.49
CA VAL A 42 -7.24 -6.93 -28.66
C VAL A 42 -8.31 -8.00 -28.47
N ASP A 43 -9.46 -7.84 -29.12
CA ASP A 43 -10.54 -8.83 -29.06
C ASP A 43 -10.08 -10.18 -29.64
N TYR A 44 -10.36 -11.27 -28.91
CA TYR A 44 -9.98 -12.63 -29.29
C TYR A 44 -10.96 -13.66 -28.71
N GLU A 45 -11.63 -14.42 -29.59
CA GLU A 45 -12.47 -15.59 -29.23
C GLU A 45 -13.39 -15.41 -28.00
N GLY A 46 -14.19 -14.34 -27.98
CA GLY A 46 -15.14 -14.09 -26.87
C GLY A 46 -14.48 -13.58 -25.58
N GLY A 47 -13.20 -13.24 -25.63
CA GLY A 47 -12.46 -12.48 -24.61
C GLY A 47 -11.51 -11.51 -25.26
N ILE A 48 -10.40 -11.23 -24.58
CA ILE A 48 -9.35 -10.32 -25.03
C ILE A 48 -7.98 -10.98 -24.84
N ARG A 49 -7.04 -10.65 -25.72
CA ARG A 49 -5.70 -11.22 -25.78
C ARG A 49 -4.63 -10.13 -25.83
N ALA A 50 -3.53 -10.33 -25.12
CA ALA A 50 -2.32 -9.54 -25.25
C ALA A 50 -1.11 -10.46 -25.48
N ASP A 51 -0.41 -10.26 -26.59
CA ASP A 51 0.88 -10.88 -26.87
C ASP A 51 2.00 -9.91 -26.52
N PHE A 52 3.00 -10.37 -25.76
CA PHE A 52 4.09 -9.54 -25.28
C PHE A 52 5.37 -10.36 -25.12
N LYS A 53 6.50 -9.68 -24.97
CA LYS A 53 7.81 -10.29 -24.71
C LYS A 53 8.33 -9.94 -23.32
N ILE A 54 9.10 -10.85 -22.73
CA ILE A 54 9.88 -10.61 -21.51
C ILE A 54 11.35 -10.81 -21.85
N ASP A 55 12.16 -9.78 -21.65
CA ASP A 55 13.61 -9.82 -21.81
C ASP A 55 14.26 -9.82 -20.42
N ILE A 56 15.24 -10.70 -20.21
CA ILE A 56 16.02 -10.78 -18.98
C ILE A 56 17.49 -10.58 -19.32
N THR A 57 18.17 -9.71 -18.59
CA THR A 57 19.61 -9.50 -18.71
C THR A 57 20.22 -9.49 -17.31
N ILE A 58 21.22 -10.34 -17.09
CA ILE A 58 21.93 -10.46 -15.82
C ILE A 58 23.36 -10.01 -16.06
N LYS A 59 23.82 -9.04 -15.26
CA LYS A 59 25.18 -8.49 -15.34
C LYS A 59 25.94 -8.72 -14.05
N ASN A 60 27.24 -9.01 -14.17
CA ASN A 60 28.15 -9.00 -13.02
C ASN A 60 28.49 -7.56 -12.59
N ARG A 61 29.28 -7.40 -11.54
CA ARG A 61 29.74 -6.08 -11.06
C ARG A 61 30.63 -5.31 -12.04
N GLU A 62 31.30 -6.03 -12.95
CA GLU A 62 32.16 -5.43 -13.99
C GLU A 62 31.32 -4.87 -15.15
N GLY A 63 30.03 -5.19 -15.20
CA GLY A 63 29.08 -4.77 -16.23
C GLY A 63 28.94 -5.74 -17.39
N ASP A 64 29.63 -6.89 -17.33
CA ASP A 64 29.54 -7.96 -18.32
C ASP A 64 28.22 -8.69 -18.20
N THR A 65 27.61 -8.99 -19.34
CA THR A 65 26.39 -9.81 -19.40
C THR A 65 26.75 -11.27 -19.17
N ILE A 66 26.25 -11.83 -18.08
CA ILE A 66 26.46 -13.23 -17.67
C ILE A 66 25.36 -14.15 -18.20
N ALA A 67 24.13 -13.65 -18.27
CA ALA A 67 23.01 -14.38 -18.87
C ALA A 67 22.05 -13.41 -19.56
N LEU A 68 21.44 -13.88 -20.64
CA LEU A 68 20.38 -13.19 -21.37
C LEU A 68 19.35 -14.21 -21.84
N ASP A 69 18.07 -13.88 -21.68
CA ASP A 69 16.97 -14.69 -22.23
C ASP A 69 15.83 -13.79 -22.73
N GLU A 70 15.07 -14.29 -23.71
CA GLU A 70 13.91 -13.62 -24.30
C GLU A 70 12.75 -14.61 -24.43
N PHE A 71 11.60 -14.24 -23.88
CA PHE A 71 10.39 -15.06 -23.86
C PHE A 71 9.23 -14.38 -24.56
N ASN A 72 8.56 -15.10 -25.45
CA ASN A 72 7.22 -14.69 -25.91
C ASN A 72 6.17 -15.22 -24.93
N ARG A 73 5.20 -14.38 -24.59
CA ARG A 73 4.10 -14.69 -23.68
C ARG A 73 2.77 -14.18 -24.23
N VAL A 74 1.71 -14.84 -23.76
CA VAL A 74 0.32 -14.52 -24.11
C VAL A 74 -0.48 -14.41 -22.83
N SER A 75 -1.22 -13.30 -22.69
CA SER A 75 -2.24 -13.10 -21.67
C SER A 75 -3.62 -13.22 -22.30
N LEU A 76 -4.49 -14.04 -21.72
CA LEU A 76 -5.88 -14.21 -22.14
C LEU A 76 -6.80 -13.82 -20.98
N LEU A 77 -7.70 -12.88 -21.21
CA LEU A 77 -8.66 -12.39 -20.22
C LEU A 77 -10.07 -12.42 -20.80
N THR A 78 -11.09 -12.49 -19.94
CA THR A 78 -12.48 -12.38 -20.39
C THR A 78 -12.86 -10.93 -20.70
N SER A 79 -12.42 -9.97 -19.88
CA SER A 79 -12.61 -8.53 -20.10
C SER A 79 -11.68 -7.71 -19.20
N LEU A 80 -11.37 -6.48 -19.61
CA LEU A 80 -10.59 -5.54 -18.80
C LEU A 80 -11.31 -5.15 -17.50
N GLU A 81 -12.64 -5.05 -17.51
CA GLU A 81 -13.43 -4.73 -16.32
C GLU A 81 -13.30 -5.83 -15.25
N LYS A 82 -13.41 -7.11 -15.62
CA LYS A 82 -13.22 -8.21 -14.66
C LYS A 82 -11.78 -8.28 -14.15
N ALA A 83 -10.81 -7.98 -15.01
CA ALA A 83 -9.40 -7.94 -14.62
C ALA A 83 -9.13 -6.82 -13.61
N LYS A 84 -9.78 -5.66 -13.80
CA LYS A 84 -9.76 -4.53 -12.89
C LYS A 84 -10.40 -4.85 -11.54
N GLU A 85 -11.59 -5.44 -11.54
CA GLU A 85 -12.31 -5.82 -10.31
C GLU A 85 -11.50 -6.77 -9.42
N ARG A 86 -10.67 -7.62 -10.04
CA ARG A 86 -9.85 -8.61 -9.35
C ARG A 86 -8.38 -8.20 -9.21
N ALA A 87 -7.98 -7.05 -9.73
CA ALA A 87 -6.59 -6.59 -9.83
C ALA A 87 -5.66 -7.71 -10.35
N LEU A 88 -5.99 -8.29 -11.50
CA LEU A 88 -5.25 -9.45 -12.04
C LEU A 88 -3.82 -9.09 -12.44
N THR A 89 -2.90 -10.01 -12.16
CA THR A 89 -1.50 -9.93 -12.54
C THR A 89 -1.11 -11.21 -13.27
N ILE A 90 -0.28 -11.10 -14.31
CA ILE A 90 0.41 -12.25 -14.89
C ILE A 90 1.65 -12.50 -14.04
N ILE A 91 1.84 -13.73 -13.58
CA ILE A 91 3.00 -14.15 -12.81
C ILE A 91 3.87 -15.07 -13.69
N ASP A 92 5.17 -14.84 -13.69
CA ASP A 92 6.14 -15.67 -14.39
C ASP A 92 7.37 -15.95 -13.53
N VAL A 93 8.10 -17.02 -13.85
CA VAL A 93 9.32 -17.44 -13.15
C VAL A 93 10.41 -17.74 -14.15
N PHE A 94 11.59 -17.19 -13.90
CA PHE A 94 12.81 -17.53 -14.63
C PHE A 94 13.85 -18.05 -13.66
N SER A 95 14.60 -19.10 -14.05
CA SER A 95 15.61 -19.70 -13.19
C SER A 95 16.96 -19.78 -13.90
N VAL A 96 18.03 -19.48 -13.19
CA VAL A 96 19.41 -19.55 -13.69
C VAL A 96 20.36 -19.98 -12.58
N SER A 97 21.38 -20.78 -12.90
CA SER A 97 22.43 -21.13 -11.93
C SER A 97 23.57 -20.12 -12.00
N LEU A 98 23.86 -19.47 -10.87
CA LEU A 98 24.91 -18.46 -10.75
C LEU A 98 25.88 -18.82 -9.62
N SER A 99 27.14 -18.39 -9.76
CA SER A 99 28.13 -18.45 -8.69
C SER A 99 27.89 -17.38 -7.63
N GLU A 100 28.61 -17.45 -6.52
CA GLU A 100 28.59 -16.40 -5.49
C GLU A 100 29.06 -15.05 -6.07
N ASP A 101 28.15 -14.08 -6.16
CA ASP A 101 28.44 -12.68 -6.45
C ASP A 101 27.17 -11.83 -6.23
N ILE A 102 27.28 -10.54 -6.49
CA ILE A 102 26.18 -9.62 -6.65
C ILE A 102 25.99 -9.35 -8.15
N TYR A 103 24.77 -9.56 -8.63
CA TYR A 103 24.39 -9.34 -10.01
C TYR A 103 23.35 -8.22 -10.12
N ASP A 104 23.48 -7.40 -11.16
CA ASP A 104 22.43 -6.48 -11.57
C ASP A 104 21.52 -7.20 -12.58
N VAL A 105 20.29 -7.47 -12.16
CA VAL A 105 19.28 -8.15 -12.96
C VAL A 105 18.31 -7.12 -13.51
N ILE A 106 18.16 -7.13 -14.82
CA ILE A 106 17.24 -6.29 -15.58
C ILE A 106 16.18 -7.20 -16.17
N VAL A 107 14.92 -6.88 -15.92
CA VAL A 107 13.77 -7.47 -16.61
C VAL A 107 13.02 -6.36 -17.34
N SER A 108 12.68 -6.56 -18.60
CA SER A 108 11.77 -5.68 -19.33
C SER A 108 10.66 -6.44 -20.02
N THR A 109 9.49 -5.82 -20.11
CA THR A 109 8.36 -6.32 -20.89
C THR A 109 8.16 -5.43 -22.10
N LYS A 110 8.02 -6.01 -23.28
CA LYS A 110 7.85 -5.28 -24.55
C LYS A 110 6.56 -5.68 -25.25
N GLN A 111 5.78 -4.68 -25.63
CA GLN A 111 4.59 -4.85 -26.46
C GLN A 111 4.39 -3.61 -27.34
N GLU A 112 4.54 -3.77 -28.66
CA GLU A 112 4.48 -2.66 -29.62
C GLU A 112 5.41 -1.49 -29.23
N ASN A 113 4.85 -0.32 -28.89
CA ASN A 113 5.57 0.87 -28.44
C ASN A 113 5.65 1.00 -26.91
N ASN A 114 5.10 0.03 -26.17
CA ASN A 114 5.13 0.00 -24.70
C ASN A 114 6.28 -0.89 -24.22
N GLU A 115 7.17 -0.31 -23.41
CA GLU A 115 8.24 -1.03 -22.71
C GLU A 115 8.25 -0.61 -21.25
N GLU A 116 8.09 -1.59 -20.37
CA GLU A 116 8.34 -1.41 -18.93
C GLU A 116 9.61 -2.14 -18.56
N ARG A 117 10.35 -1.58 -17.59
CA ARG A 117 11.63 -2.15 -17.14
C ARG A 117 11.77 -2.02 -15.64
N VAL A 118 12.23 -3.09 -15.03
CA VAL A 118 12.63 -3.14 -13.62
C VAL A 118 14.06 -3.65 -13.51
N THR A 119 14.83 -3.03 -12.63
CA THR A 119 16.20 -3.46 -12.33
C THR A 119 16.27 -3.75 -10.83
N THR A 120 16.81 -4.90 -10.47
CA THR A 120 17.08 -5.27 -9.08
C THR A 120 18.50 -5.78 -8.92
N ARG A 121 19.02 -5.67 -7.70
CA ARG A 121 20.28 -6.28 -7.32
C ARG A 121 20.01 -7.62 -6.66
N VAL A 122 20.60 -8.67 -7.19
CA VAL A 122 20.52 -10.03 -6.67
C VAL A 122 21.84 -10.38 -6.00
N GLU A 123 21.79 -10.69 -4.72
CA GLU A 123 22.93 -11.22 -3.98
C GLU A 123 22.83 -12.74 -3.96
N VAL A 124 23.81 -13.41 -4.57
CA VAL A 124 23.83 -14.87 -4.67
C VAL A 124 24.81 -15.38 -3.63
N GLN A 125 24.27 -16.11 -2.66
CA GLN A 125 25.04 -16.84 -1.64
C GLN A 125 25.09 -18.34 -1.97
N LEU A 126 26.10 -19.04 -1.45
CA LEU A 126 26.23 -20.50 -1.61
C LEU A 126 25.68 -21.24 -0.39
N TYR A 127 25.26 -22.47 -0.65
CA TYR A 127 24.71 -23.38 0.37
C TYR A 127 25.52 -24.69 0.39
N PRO A 128 26.72 -24.73 1.00
CA PRO A 128 27.54 -25.93 1.03
C PRO A 128 26.84 -27.11 1.72
N HIS A 129 26.96 -28.32 1.17
CA HIS A 129 26.25 -29.51 1.67
C HIS A 129 26.45 -29.80 3.17
N GLU A 130 27.65 -29.56 3.68
CA GLU A 130 28.05 -29.95 5.04
C GLU A 130 27.61 -28.94 6.12
N ASN A 131 27.12 -27.77 5.73
CA ASN A 131 26.79 -26.69 6.66
C ASN A 131 25.28 -26.56 6.81
N LEU A 132 24.81 -26.46 8.05
CA LEU A 132 23.44 -26.06 8.33
C LEU A 132 23.19 -24.70 7.69
N SER A 133 22.22 -24.62 6.80
CA SER A 133 21.85 -23.38 6.11
C SER A 133 20.37 -23.39 5.73
N ILE A 134 19.86 -22.21 5.40
CA ILE A 134 18.48 -21.98 5.01
C ILE A 134 18.49 -21.16 3.72
N SER A 135 17.69 -21.54 2.73
CA SER A 135 17.53 -20.76 1.50
C SER A 135 16.97 -19.38 1.80
N ASP A 136 16.96 -18.50 0.79
CA ASP A 136 16.08 -17.33 0.86
C ASP A 136 14.63 -17.77 1.10
N ILE A 137 13.86 -16.88 1.73
CA ILE A 137 12.42 -17.05 1.89
C ILE A 137 11.73 -16.60 0.60
N GLU A 138 10.99 -17.52 0.00
CA GLU A 138 10.04 -17.23 -1.06
C GLU A 138 8.68 -16.91 -0.44
N LEU A 139 8.21 -15.68 -0.67
CA LEU A 139 6.87 -15.26 -0.28
C LEU A 139 5.90 -15.55 -1.42
N ALA A 140 4.80 -16.22 -1.09
CA ALA A 140 3.82 -16.68 -2.06
C ALA A 140 2.42 -16.11 -1.81
N THR A 141 1.62 -16.08 -2.87
CA THR A 141 0.18 -15.80 -2.81
C THR A 141 -0.63 -17.07 -2.58
N GLU A 142 -0.10 -18.22 -3.01
CA GLU A 142 -0.70 -19.53 -2.84
C GLU A 142 0.39 -20.61 -2.78
N ILE A 143 0.19 -21.60 -1.90
CA ILE A 143 0.93 -22.87 -1.90
C ILE A 143 -0.09 -24.00 -1.88
N SER A 144 -0.02 -24.90 -2.85
CA SER A 144 -0.87 -26.09 -2.96
C SER A 144 -0.04 -27.33 -3.29
N ARG A 145 -0.61 -28.53 -3.16
CA ARG A 145 0.08 -29.75 -3.64
C ARG A 145 0.10 -29.76 -5.16
N ALA A 146 1.23 -30.14 -5.74
CA ALA A 146 1.36 -30.26 -7.19
C ALA A 146 0.76 -31.60 -7.66
N ASP A 147 -0.32 -31.53 -8.44
CA ASP A 147 -0.88 -32.68 -9.15
C ASP A 147 -0.17 -32.88 -10.51
N THR A 148 0.32 -31.80 -11.11
CA THR A 148 1.05 -31.78 -12.38
C THR A 148 2.25 -30.85 -12.29
N VAL A 149 3.34 -31.23 -12.95
CA VAL A 149 4.57 -30.42 -13.01
C VAL A 149 4.34 -29.23 -13.95
N ASN A 150 4.63 -28.03 -13.46
CA ASN A 150 4.62 -26.78 -14.20
C ASN A 150 5.75 -25.86 -13.70
N GLN A 151 5.85 -24.64 -14.24
CA GLN A 151 6.95 -23.70 -13.91
C GLN A 151 7.00 -23.24 -12.45
N PHE A 152 5.92 -23.43 -11.68
CA PHE A 152 5.80 -23.10 -10.26
C PHE A 152 5.98 -24.33 -9.35
N THR A 153 6.31 -25.50 -9.92
CA THR A 153 6.42 -26.75 -9.15
C THR A 153 7.78 -26.88 -8.48
N LYS A 154 7.78 -26.97 -7.15
CA LYS A 154 8.96 -27.21 -6.29
C LYS A 154 8.74 -28.44 -5.43
N GLY A 155 9.38 -29.54 -5.80
CA GLY A 155 9.15 -30.84 -5.18
C GLY A 155 7.68 -31.26 -5.36
N ASN A 156 6.95 -31.38 -4.26
CA ASN A 156 5.54 -31.80 -4.25
C ASN A 156 4.56 -30.61 -4.11
N TYR A 157 5.06 -29.38 -4.21
CA TYR A 157 4.27 -28.16 -4.06
C TYR A 157 4.21 -27.36 -5.35
N ASN A 158 3.06 -26.76 -5.60
CA ASN A 158 2.90 -25.68 -6.55
C ASN A 158 2.92 -24.36 -5.78
N ILE A 159 3.84 -23.47 -6.11
CA ILE A 159 4.12 -22.24 -5.34
C ILE A 159 3.96 -21.04 -6.27
N VAL A 160 2.89 -20.27 -6.08
CA VAL A 160 2.65 -19.07 -6.87
C VAL A 160 3.27 -17.89 -6.14
N PRO A 161 4.40 -17.33 -6.61
CA PRO A 161 5.13 -16.32 -5.87
C PRO A 161 4.33 -15.03 -5.74
N ASN A 162 4.73 -14.18 -4.81
CA ASN A 162 4.23 -12.82 -4.63
C ASN A 162 5.36 -11.80 -4.86
N PRO A 163 5.74 -11.50 -6.12
CA PRO A 163 6.86 -10.60 -6.43
C PRO A 163 6.75 -9.21 -5.80
N GLU A 164 5.52 -8.79 -5.60
CA GLU A 164 5.14 -7.50 -5.02
C GLU A 164 5.44 -7.44 -3.51
N ARG A 165 5.52 -8.61 -2.86
CA ARG A 165 5.64 -8.79 -1.41
C ARG A 165 4.57 -7.99 -0.66
N LEU A 166 3.37 -7.96 -1.20
CA LEU A 166 2.24 -7.21 -0.67
C LEU A 166 1.09 -8.09 -0.23
N TYR A 167 0.58 -7.76 0.95
CA TYR A 167 -0.51 -8.43 1.61
C TYR A 167 -1.55 -7.41 2.11
N GLY A 168 -2.76 -7.88 2.41
CA GLY A 168 -3.96 -7.04 2.54
C GLY A 168 -4.88 -7.20 1.33
N LEU A 169 -5.94 -6.39 1.22
CA LEU A 169 -6.85 -6.39 0.05
C LEU A 169 -7.38 -7.79 -0.35
N ASN A 170 -7.82 -8.60 0.62
CA ASN A 170 -8.28 -10.00 0.48
C ASN A 170 -7.16 -11.08 0.44
N ARG A 171 -5.87 -10.71 0.48
CA ARG A 171 -4.74 -11.64 0.71
C ARG A 171 -4.42 -11.70 2.20
N ASN A 172 -5.12 -12.58 2.91
CA ASN A 172 -5.07 -12.69 4.38
C ASN A 172 -4.04 -13.71 4.89
N ILE A 173 -3.39 -14.44 3.99
CA ILE A 173 -2.38 -15.44 4.35
C ILE A 173 -1.09 -15.08 3.62
N ILE A 174 -0.03 -14.96 4.40
CA ILE A 174 1.35 -14.86 3.94
C ILE A 174 1.88 -16.29 3.86
N TYR A 175 1.97 -16.83 2.64
CA TYR A 175 2.60 -18.12 2.43
C TYR A 175 4.10 -17.96 2.35
N VAL A 176 4.81 -18.87 3.00
CA VAL A 176 6.27 -18.88 3.14
C VAL A 176 6.78 -20.21 2.63
N TYR A 177 7.78 -20.20 1.75
CA TYR A 177 8.54 -21.37 1.34
C TYR A 177 10.03 -21.16 1.62
N THR A 178 10.69 -22.21 2.09
CA THR A 178 12.14 -22.24 2.28
C THR A 178 12.67 -23.67 2.21
N GLU A 179 13.93 -23.82 1.79
CA GLU A 179 14.66 -25.08 1.83
C GLU A 179 15.69 -25.05 2.98
N LEU A 180 15.71 -26.12 3.76
CA LEU A 180 16.62 -26.34 4.87
C LEU A 180 17.70 -27.31 4.41
N TYR A 181 18.96 -26.92 4.52
CA TYR A 181 20.11 -27.70 4.03
C TYR A 181 21.04 -28.11 5.20
N GLY A 182 21.87 -29.12 4.95
CA GLY A 182 22.89 -29.58 5.89
C GLY A 182 22.32 -30.21 7.17
N LEU A 183 21.06 -30.65 7.14
CA LEU A 183 20.44 -31.32 8.28
C LEU A 183 21.06 -32.71 8.50
N ALA A 184 21.39 -33.04 9.74
CA ALA A 184 21.76 -34.38 10.15
C ALA A 184 20.50 -35.29 10.13
N PRO A 185 20.44 -36.32 9.26
CA PRO A 185 19.27 -37.19 9.18
C PRO A 185 18.98 -37.89 10.51
N SER A 186 17.69 -38.13 10.80
CA SER A 186 17.20 -38.71 12.05
C SER A 186 17.52 -37.93 13.33
N LYS A 187 18.00 -36.67 13.22
CA LYS A 187 18.13 -35.75 14.35
C LYS A 187 16.99 -34.73 14.33
N GLU A 188 16.56 -34.30 15.51
CA GLU A 188 15.56 -33.25 15.65
C GLU A 188 16.15 -31.91 15.22
N TYR A 189 15.37 -31.12 14.47
CA TYR A 189 15.61 -29.71 14.24
C TYR A 189 14.39 -28.90 14.73
N SER A 190 14.63 -27.62 14.98
CA SER A 190 13.63 -26.65 15.40
C SER A 190 13.50 -25.54 14.38
N LEU A 191 12.26 -25.09 14.15
CA LEU A 191 11.93 -23.91 13.36
C LEU A 191 11.13 -22.93 14.19
N VAL A 192 11.53 -21.67 14.15
CA VAL A 192 10.80 -20.55 14.76
C VAL A 192 10.54 -19.50 13.70
N TYR A 193 9.26 -19.17 13.50
CA TYR A 193 8.84 -18.07 12.64
C TYR A 193 8.59 -16.84 13.50
N ARG A 194 9.14 -15.69 13.09
CA ARG A 194 8.85 -14.40 13.72
C ARG A 194 8.49 -13.35 12.69
N LEU A 195 7.40 -12.65 12.98
CA LEU A 195 7.05 -11.41 12.33
C LEU A 195 7.64 -10.25 13.15
N THR A 196 8.44 -9.41 12.52
CA THR A 196 8.98 -8.19 13.14
C THR A 196 8.58 -6.94 12.36
N ASP A 197 8.62 -5.79 13.00
CA ASP A 197 8.65 -4.51 12.30
C ASP A 197 10.04 -4.24 11.71
N THR A 198 10.21 -3.09 11.05
CA THR A 198 11.50 -2.65 10.46
C THR A 198 12.54 -2.23 11.50
N MET A 199 12.15 -2.05 12.77
CA MET A 199 13.05 -1.78 13.88
C MET A 199 13.53 -3.07 14.58
N GLY A 200 13.01 -4.23 14.16
CA GLY A 200 13.33 -5.53 14.76
C GLY A 200 12.48 -5.87 15.98
N ASN A 201 11.45 -5.08 16.31
CA ASN A 201 10.53 -5.43 17.38
C ASN A 201 9.67 -6.61 16.94
N VAL A 202 9.57 -7.64 17.79
CA VAL A 202 8.73 -8.81 17.53
C VAL A 202 7.26 -8.41 17.65
N ILE A 203 6.53 -8.55 16.55
CA ILE A 203 5.08 -8.36 16.49
C ILE A 203 4.38 -9.66 16.86
N THR A 204 4.84 -10.76 16.27
CA THR A 204 4.31 -12.11 16.52
C THR A 204 5.43 -13.12 16.44
N GLU A 205 5.49 -14.03 17.42
CA GLU A 205 6.28 -15.25 17.35
C GLU A 205 5.33 -16.45 17.30
N TYR A 206 5.56 -17.35 16.35
CA TYR A 206 4.74 -18.55 16.20
C TYR A 206 5.33 -19.71 17.02
N PRO A 207 4.49 -20.67 17.46
CA PRO A 207 4.96 -21.83 18.20
C PRO A 207 6.13 -22.53 17.50
N GLU A 208 7.16 -22.85 18.27
CA GLU A 208 8.33 -23.60 17.78
C GLU A 208 7.89 -24.95 17.20
N LYS A 209 8.24 -25.20 15.94
CA LYS A 209 8.03 -26.50 15.30
C LYS A 209 9.28 -27.35 15.51
N ARG A 210 9.12 -28.53 16.10
CA ARG A 210 10.19 -29.53 16.26
C ARG A 210 9.84 -30.79 15.48
N THR A 211 10.79 -31.28 14.70
CA THR A 211 10.60 -32.52 13.93
C THR A 211 11.94 -33.18 13.62
N LEU A 212 11.90 -34.48 13.32
CA LEU A 212 13.08 -35.22 12.86
C LEU A 212 13.36 -34.86 11.40
N ALA A 213 14.64 -34.62 11.07
CA ALA A 213 15.08 -34.48 9.70
C ALA A 213 15.01 -35.83 9.00
N GLU A 214 14.19 -35.95 7.96
CA GLU A 214 14.14 -37.16 7.13
C GLU A 214 15.43 -37.29 6.32
N ASN A 215 15.91 -36.17 5.78
CA ASN A 215 17.04 -36.07 4.86
C ASN A 215 17.90 -34.84 5.21
N SER A 216 19.04 -34.66 4.52
CA SER A 216 19.86 -33.43 4.63
C SER A 216 19.24 -32.20 3.98
N LEU A 217 18.24 -32.40 3.11
CA LEU A 217 17.40 -31.37 2.51
C LEU A 217 15.94 -31.58 2.94
N VAL A 218 15.35 -30.57 3.57
CA VAL A 218 13.92 -30.53 3.87
C VAL A 218 13.31 -29.27 3.25
N ARG A 219 12.15 -29.42 2.59
CA ARG A 219 11.37 -28.29 2.07
C ARG A 219 10.27 -27.96 3.06
N GLU A 220 10.24 -26.72 3.51
CA GLU A 220 9.31 -26.26 4.52
C GLU A 220 8.35 -25.21 3.94
N VAL A 221 7.07 -25.36 4.26
CA VAL A 221 6.00 -24.44 3.88
C VAL A 221 5.27 -23.94 5.13
N GLY A 222 4.98 -22.65 5.17
CA GLY A 222 4.26 -21.99 6.25
C GLY A 222 3.13 -21.11 5.74
N GLY A 223 2.10 -20.93 6.57
CA GLY A 223 1.00 -20.01 6.31
C GLY A 223 0.75 -19.13 7.52
N ILE A 224 0.91 -17.82 7.34
CA ILE A 224 0.84 -16.84 8.43
C ILE A 224 -0.32 -15.89 8.17
N ASN A 225 -1.24 -15.79 9.12
CA ASN A 225 -2.38 -14.90 9.00
C ASN A 225 -1.95 -13.43 9.12
N SER A 226 -2.27 -12.61 8.13
CA SER A 226 -2.02 -11.17 8.11
C SER A 226 -3.19 -10.34 8.67
N ILE A 227 -4.32 -10.97 9.02
CA ILE A 227 -5.46 -10.30 9.64
C ILE A 227 -5.03 -9.73 10.99
N GLY A 228 -5.32 -8.43 11.19
CA GLY A 228 -4.98 -7.70 12.41
C GLY A 228 -3.65 -6.96 12.33
N LEU A 229 -2.83 -7.21 11.29
CA LEU A 229 -1.66 -6.38 11.03
C LEU A 229 -2.11 -5.00 10.54
N THR A 230 -1.54 -3.95 11.13
CA THR A 230 -1.74 -2.58 10.64
C THR A 230 -1.01 -2.39 9.31
N PRO A 231 -1.50 -1.53 8.41
CA PRO A 231 -0.76 -1.18 7.20
C PRO A 231 0.66 -0.68 7.53
N GLY A 232 1.67 -1.20 6.84
CA GLY A 232 3.06 -0.90 7.13
C GLY A 232 4.04 -1.93 6.57
N SER A 233 5.31 -1.76 6.89
CA SER A 233 6.41 -2.65 6.51
C SER A 233 6.71 -3.64 7.63
N TYR A 234 6.95 -4.89 7.25
CA TYR A 234 7.24 -5.98 8.16
C TYR A 234 8.37 -6.86 7.60
N VAL A 235 8.94 -7.70 8.45
CA VAL A 235 9.92 -8.70 8.07
C VAL A 235 9.47 -10.07 8.57
N MET A 236 9.43 -11.03 7.64
CA MET A 236 9.29 -12.46 7.97
C MET A 236 10.66 -13.02 8.30
N ASN A 237 10.83 -13.62 9.47
CA ASN A 237 12.06 -14.25 9.89
C ASN A 237 11.81 -15.74 10.12
N VAL A 238 12.69 -16.59 9.62
CA VAL A 238 12.70 -18.03 9.86
C VAL A 238 14.04 -18.39 10.47
N GLN A 239 14.00 -18.91 11.70
CA GLN A 239 15.17 -19.40 12.40
C GLN A 239 15.14 -20.93 12.39
N LEU A 240 16.21 -21.55 11.89
CA LEU A 240 16.46 -22.98 11.91
C LEU A 240 17.55 -23.28 12.94
N SER A 241 17.30 -24.23 13.85
CA SER A 241 18.33 -24.72 14.77
C SER A 241 18.38 -26.25 14.81
N GLN A 242 19.59 -26.81 14.81
CA GLN A 242 19.83 -28.25 15.03
C GLN A 242 21.11 -28.44 15.85
N GLY A 243 21.00 -29.07 17.02
CA GLY A 243 22.11 -29.16 17.96
C GLY A 243 22.49 -27.79 18.51
N ASN A 244 23.75 -27.38 18.31
CA ASN A 244 24.25 -26.06 18.73
C ASN A 244 24.21 -25.02 17.61
N ASP A 245 23.91 -25.43 16.38
CA ASP A 245 23.93 -24.56 15.22
C ASP A 245 22.57 -23.87 15.04
N THR A 246 22.62 -22.60 14.65
CA THR A 246 21.44 -21.77 14.40
C THR A 246 21.70 -20.88 13.20
N VAL A 247 20.79 -20.89 12.24
CA VAL A 247 20.81 -20.04 11.04
C VAL A 247 19.47 -19.37 10.84
N CYS A 248 19.48 -18.20 10.21
CA CYS A 248 18.27 -17.38 10.01
C CYS A 248 18.17 -16.93 8.56
N ALA A 249 16.95 -16.90 8.04
CA ALA A 249 16.59 -16.18 6.82
C ALA A 249 15.55 -15.11 7.14
N SER A 250 15.57 -14.01 6.40
CA SER A 250 14.63 -12.91 6.58
C SER A 250 14.16 -12.37 5.23
N LYS A 251 12.89 -12.01 5.13
CA LYS A 251 12.32 -11.39 3.91
C LYS A 251 11.37 -10.25 4.27
N PRO A 252 11.62 -9.02 3.79
CA PRO A 252 10.72 -7.90 4.03
C PRO A 252 9.46 -8.01 3.18
N PHE A 253 8.34 -7.57 3.71
CA PHE A 253 7.07 -7.45 3.00
C PHE A 253 6.26 -6.27 3.51
N TYR A 254 5.16 -5.97 2.84
CA TYR A 254 4.33 -4.83 3.12
C TYR A 254 2.87 -5.27 3.28
N VAL A 255 2.18 -4.68 4.26
CA VAL A 255 0.74 -4.79 4.43
C VAL A 255 0.11 -3.47 4.04
N ILE A 256 -0.89 -3.51 3.17
CA ILE A 256 -1.63 -2.33 2.75
C ILE A 256 -3.09 -2.43 3.16
N ALA A 257 -3.68 -1.27 3.46
CA ALA A 257 -5.09 -1.19 3.82
C ALA A 257 -5.95 -1.69 2.66
N ARG A 258 -7.10 -2.31 2.98
CA ARG A 258 -8.11 -2.58 1.97
C ARG A 258 -8.60 -1.25 1.41
N GLU A 259 -8.40 -1.01 0.11
CA GLU A 259 -9.14 0.02 -0.61
C GLU A 259 -10.61 -0.36 -0.51
N LYS A 260 -11.35 0.32 0.37
CA LYS A 260 -12.78 0.42 0.19
C LYS A 260 -12.93 1.22 -1.10
N THR A 261 -13.30 0.55 -2.19
CA THR A 261 -13.70 1.24 -3.42
C THR A 261 -14.69 2.32 -2.98
N PRO A 262 -14.43 3.60 -3.25
CA PRO A 262 -15.36 4.63 -2.84
C PRO A 262 -16.73 4.27 -3.44
N PRO A 263 -17.82 4.37 -2.65
CA PRO A 263 -19.14 4.00 -3.12
C PRO A 263 -19.43 4.71 -4.44
N LYS A 264 -20.15 4.06 -5.36
CA LYS A 264 -20.68 4.76 -6.55
C LYS A 264 -21.62 5.85 -6.05
N LEU A 265 -21.15 7.09 -6.13
CA LEU A 265 -21.91 8.25 -5.69
C LEU A 265 -22.95 8.60 -6.75
N HIS A 266 -24.17 8.92 -6.32
CA HIS A 266 -25.27 9.29 -7.21
C HIS A 266 -25.83 10.67 -6.83
N GLY A 267 -26.28 11.44 -7.81
CA GLY A 267 -26.90 12.75 -7.57
C GLY A 267 -25.95 13.78 -6.94
N LYS A 268 -26.44 14.53 -5.93
CA LYS A 268 -25.68 15.63 -5.28
C LYS A 268 -24.41 15.18 -4.56
N GLU A 269 -24.31 13.90 -4.18
CA GLU A 269 -23.13 13.32 -3.55
C GLU A 269 -21.91 13.36 -4.49
N ALA A 270 -22.13 13.21 -5.80
CA ALA A 270 -21.08 13.35 -6.81
C ALA A 270 -20.57 14.81 -6.93
N GLU A 271 -21.41 15.80 -6.62
CA GLU A 271 -20.96 17.20 -6.56
C GLU A 271 -20.07 17.45 -5.35
N TYR A 272 -20.33 16.77 -4.23
CA TYR A 272 -19.53 16.87 -3.00
C TYR A 272 -18.21 16.10 -3.09
N TYR A 273 -18.18 15.03 -3.89
CA TYR A 273 -16.96 14.31 -4.24
C TYR A 273 -15.86 15.22 -4.80
N GLY A 274 -16.25 16.19 -5.64
CA GLY A 274 -15.32 17.16 -6.24
C GLY A 274 -15.01 18.39 -5.39
N PHE A 275 -15.67 18.55 -4.23
CA PHE A 275 -15.53 19.72 -3.37
C PHE A 275 -14.41 19.51 -2.36
N ILE A 276 -13.15 19.69 -2.77
CA ILE A 276 -11.97 19.41 -1.94
C ILE A 276 -11.30 20.67 -1.39
N ASP A 277 -11.84 21.86 -1.69
CA ASP A 277 -11.22 23.18 -1.49
C ASP A 277 -10.70 23.46 -0.08
N TYR A 278 -11.30 22.86 0.95
CA TYR A 278 -10.96 23.11 2.35
C TYR A 278 -10.08 22.04 2.99
N ILE A 279 -9.92 20.90 2.33
CA ILE A 279 -9.24 19.72 2.88
C ILE A 279 -8.05 19.29 2.02
N ALA A 280 -7.91 19.85 0.82
CA ALA A 280 -6.77 19.71 -0.06
C ALA A 280 -5.69 20.73 0.30
N THR A 281 -4.44 20.33 0.19
CA THR A 281 -3.30 21.25 0.31
C THR A 281 -3.26 22.24 -0.87
N PRO A 282 -2.58 23.40 -0.75
CA PRO A 282 -2.44 24.36 -1.85
C PRO A 282 -1.90 23.71 -3.14
N ASP A 283 -0.91 22.82 -3.03
CA ASP A 283 -0.32 22.10 -4.16
C ASP A 283 -1.28 21.08 -4.78
N GLU A 284 -2.06 20.35 -3.97
CA GLU A 284 -3.12 19.47 -4.47
C GLU A 284 -4.20 20.27 -5.19
N LEU A 285 -4.64 21.39 -4.63
CA LEU A 285 -5.68 22.20 -5.24
C LEU A 285 -5.20 22.85 -6.54
N ALA A 286 -3.94 23.29 -6.62
CA ALA A 286 -3.33 23.80 -7.85
C ALA A 286 -3.27 22.72 -8.93
N ARG A 287 -2.84 21.49 -8.59
CA ARG A 287 -2.82 20.35 -9.52
C ARG A 287 -4.23 19.95 -9.96
N TYR A 288 -5.17 19.88 -9.01
CA TYR A 288 -6.57 19.60 -9.29
C TYR A 288 -7.14 20.62 -10.26
N LYS A 289 -6.87 21.92 -10.08
CA LYS A 289 -7.32 22.98 -11.00
C LYS A 289 -6.71 22.86 -12.40
N LYS A 290 -5.46 22.43 -12.51
CA LYS A 290 -4.72 22.35 -13.78
C LYS A 290 -4.96 21.07 -14.59
N THR A 291 -5.31 19.94 -13.96
CA THR A 291 -5.49 18.66 -14.67
C THR A 291 -6.77 18.64 -15.51
N ASP A 292 -6.69 18.01 -16.70
CA ASP A 292 -7.83 17.69 -17.54
C ASP A 292 -8.60 16.46 -17.01
N ASP A 293 -7.90 15.54 -16.33
CA ASP A 293 -8.50 14.37 -15.67
C ASP A 293 -8.86 14.67 -14.21
N LYS A 294 -10.02 15.31 -14.00
CA LYS A 294 -10.54 15.63 -12.65
C LYS A 294 -10.96 14.38 -11.89
N GLU A 295 -11.61 13.43 -12.56
CA GLU A 295 -12.12 12.22 -11.93
C GLU A 295 -11.00 11.30 -11.45
N GLY A 296 -9.96 11.10 -12.27
CA GLY A 296 -8.77 10.36 -11.87
C GLY A 296 -8.04 11.03 -10.71
N PHE A 297 -7.93 12.37 -10.72
CA PHE A 297 -7.36 13.10 -9.58
C PHE A 297 -8.16 12.85 -8.30
N LEU A 298 -9.49 13.01 -8.33
CA LEU A 298 -10.33 12.83 -7.15
C LEU A 298 -10.31 11.39 -6.66
N ARG A 299 -10.27 10.41 -7.57
CA ARG A 299 -10.13 8.99 -7.22
C ARG A 299 -8.86 8.75 -6.41
N ILE A 300 -7.74 9.32 -6.84
CA ILE A 300 -6.46 9.24 -6.13
C ILE A 300 -6.51 10.01 -4.80
N PHE A 301 -7.08 11.22 -4.81
CA PHE A 301 -7.21 12.08 -3.63
C PHE A 301 -7.98 11.37 -2.50
N TRP A 302 -9.11 10.75 -2.83
CA TRP A 302 -9.95 10.05 -1.88
C TRP A 302 -9.42 8.66 -1.51
N ALA A 303 -8.76 7.96 -2.44
CA ALA A 303 -8.04 6.73 -2.11
C ALA A 303 -6.96 6.97 -1.04
N ARG A 304 -6.21 8.09 -1.15
CA ARG A 304 -5.20 8.49 -0.16
C ARG A 304 -5.78 8.82 1.22
N LYS A 305 -6.91 9.52 1.26
CA LYS A 305 -7.57 9.90 2.54
C LYS A 305 -8.36 8.76 3.16
N GLY A 306 -8.75 7.76 2.38
CA GLY A 306 -9.54 6.60 2.80
C GLY A 306 -11.05 6.80 2.66
N GLY A 307 -11.78 5.69 2.50
CA GLY A 307 -13.23 5.70 2.26
C GLY A 307 -14.05 6.32 3.40
N ASP A 308 -13.61 6.16 4.65
CA ASP A 308 -14.30 6.74 5.81
C ASP A 308 -14.16 8.28 5.82
N ALA A 309 -13.01 8.80 5.38
CA ALA A 309 -12.79 10.23 5.22
C ALA A 309 -13.63 10.82 4.08
N LEU A 310 -13.79 10.09 2.97
CA LEU A 310 -14.70 10.50 1.88
C LEU A 310 -16.15 10.57 2.38
N PHE A 311 -16.62 9.52 3.06
CA PHE A 311 -17.99 9.48 3.58
C PHE A 311 -18.25 10.61 4.58
N SER A 312 -17.33 10.80 5.55
CA SER A 312 -17.42 11.89 6.51
C SER A 312 -17.40 13.26 5.81
N HIS A 313 -16.57 13.43 4.77
CA HIS A 313 -16.52 14.67 4.02
C HIS A 313 -17.81 14.97 3.28
N ILE A 314 -18.36 13.99 2.55
CA ILE A 314 -19.64 14.16 1.85
C ILE A 314 -20.73 14.59 2.84
N GLN A 315 -20.83 13.92 3.98
CA GLN A 315 -21.80 14.28 5.03
C GLN A 315 -21.57 15.70 5.56
N SER A 316 -20.32 16.08 5.81
CA SER A 316 -19.98 17.42 6.29
C SER A 316 -20.31 18.51 5.25
N VAL A 317 -20.04 18.28 3.97
CA VAL A 317 -20.36 19.23 2.90
C VAL A 317 -21.86 19.34 2.67
N GLU A 318 -22.58 18.22 2.71
CA GLU A 318 -24.04 18.19 2.60
C GLU A 318 -24.70 18.97 3.75
N GLU A 319 -24.28 18.72 4.98
CA GLU A 319 -24.79 19.41 6.16
C GLU A 319 -24.45 20.90 6.14
N ALA A 320 -23.22 21.26 5.75
CA ALA A 320 -22.80 22.65 5.60
C ALA A 320 -23.61 23.37 4.53
N GLU A 321 -23.86 22.74 3.39
CA GLU A 321 -24.70 23.28 2.32
C GLU A 321 -26.13 23.52 2.81
N ARG A 322 -26.71 22.55 3.52
CA ARG A 322 -28.07 22.61 4.04
C ARG A 322 -28.27 23.71 5.07
N LEU A 323 -27.31 23.90 5.98
CA LEU A 323 -27.44 24.81 7.12
C LEU A 323 -26.94 26.23 6.84
N TYR A 324 -25.82 26.36 6.12
CA TYR A 324 -25.08 27.62 6.02
C TYR A 324 -24.64 27.97 4.59
N GLY A 325 -24.72 27.03 3.66
CA GLY A 325 -24.06 27.09 2.36
C GLY A 325 -22.58 26.69 2.47
N LYS A 326 -22.14 25.72 1.65
CA LYS A 326 -20.79 25.13 1.71
C LYS A 326 -19.66 26.11 1.42
N LYS A 327 -19.96 27.28 0.86
CA LYS A 327 -18.98 28.36 0.60
C LYS A 327 -18.95 29.48 1.64
N SER A 328 -19.83 29.44 2.65
CA SER A 328 -19.83 30.42 3.74
C SER A 328 -18.71 30.11 4.75
N ASP A 329 -18.32 31.09 5.56
CA ASP A 329 -17.33 30.87 6.62
C ASP A 329 -17.80 29.83 7.64
N ARG A 330 -19.08 29.87 8.02
CA ARG A 330 -19.69 28.85 8.90
C ARG A 330 -19.67 27.46 8.26
N GLY A 331 -20.03 27.37 6.98
CA GLY A 331 -19.96 26.12 6.21
C GLY A 331 -18.53 25.58 6.12
N ARG A 332 -17.55 26.44 5.86
CA ARG A 332 -16.12 26.09 5.81
C ARG A 332 -15.63 25.56 7.15
N ILE A 333 -15.89 26.26 8.24
CA ILE A 333 -15.49 25.81 9.59
C ILE A 333 -16.17 24.49 9.94
N LEU A 334 -17.46 24.31 9.61
CA LEU A 334 -18.15 23.04 9.79
C LEU A 334 -17.51 21.89 9.00
N ILE A 335 -17.05 22.13 7.76
CA ILE A 335 -16.40 21.12 6.93
C ILE A 335 -15.00 20.75 7.45
N ILE A 336 -14.23 21.73 7.92
CA ILE A 336 -12.85 21.51 8.38
C ILE A 336 -12.82 20.90 9.79
N TYR A 337 -13.65 21.41 10.70
CA TYR A 337 -13.57 21.09 12.14
C TYR A 337 -14.76 20.24 12.64
N GLY A 338 -15.77 20.00 11.81
CA GLY A 338 -16.97 19.25 12.20
C GLY A 338 -17.96 20.08 13.01
N LYS A 339 -18.93 19.42 13.64
CA LYS A 339 -19.97 20.07 14.46
C LYS A 339 -19.35 20.63 15.77
N PRO A 340 -19.65 21.89 16.14
CA PRO A 340 -19.21 22.42 17.43
C PRO A 340 -19.87 21.67 18.59
N ASP A 341 -19.16 21.61 19.72
CA ASP A 341 -19.70 21.07 20.98
C ASP A 341 -20.77 22.01 21.56
N GLU A 342 -20.58 23.32 21.42
CA GLU A 342 -21.55 24.34 21.88
C GLU A 342 -21.65 25.50 20.88
N VAL A 343 -22.88 25.99 20.65
CA VAL A 343 -23.16 27.19 19.86
C VAL A 343 -23.92 28.18 20.71
N ARG A 344 -23.32 29.34 21.00
CA ARG A 344 -24.01 30.48 21.59
C ARG A 344 -24.36 31.50 20.53
N ARG A 345 -25.58 32.03 20.58
CA ARG A 345 -26.09 33.03 19.65
C ARG A 345 -26.40 34.30 20.39
N TYR A 346 -26.00 35.42 19.83
CA TYR A 346 -26.22 36.75 20.36
C TYR A 346 -26.97 37.56 19.31
N THR A 347 -28.11 38.11 19.72
CA THR A 347 -28.95 38.93 18.85
C THR A 347 -28.39 40.34 18.77
N ALA A 348 -28.54 40.98 17.61
CA ALA A 348 -27.99 42.29 17.33
C ALA A 348 -28.55 43.37 18.26
N GLU A 349 -27.65 44.24 18.73
CA GLU A 349 -27.97 45.46 19.46
C GLU A 349 -27.44 46.69 18.73
N MET A 350 -27.56 47.88 19.32
CA MET A 350 -26.95 49.10 18.75
C MET A 350 -25.41 49.03 18.72
N THR A 351 -24.81 48.28 19.65
CA THR A 351 -23.36 48.21 19.88
C THR A 351 -22.69 47.12 19.07
N HIS A 352 -23.41 46.06 18.68
CA HIS A 352 -22.89 44.96 17.87
C HIS A 352 -23.98 44.34 16.98
N PRO A 353 -23.62 43.78 15.80
CA PRO A 353 -24.50 42.96 14.97
C PRO A 353 -24.79 41.58 15.60
N ASP A 354 -25.61 40.76 14.93
CA ASP A 354 -25.80 39.36 15.32
C ASP A 354 -24.45 38.62 15.27
N CYS A 355 -24.21 37.74 16.24
CA CYS A 355 -23.04 36.87 16.22
C CYS A 355 -23.31 35.49 16.81
N GLU A 356 -22.50 34.52 16.38
CA GLU A 356 -22.50 33.16 16.89
C GLU A 356 -21.08 32.78 17.34
N ALA A 357 -20.96 32.26 18.57
CA ALA A 357 -19.73 31.71 19.09
C ALA A 357 -19.82 30.18 19.14
N TRP A 358 -18.90 29.52 18.44
CA TRP A 358 -18.84 28.07 18.31
C TRP A 358 -17.63 27.55 19.10
N TRP A 359 -17.87 26.62 20.02
CA TRP A 359 -16.86 26.05 20.90
C TRP A 359 -16.59 24.59 20.56
N TYR A 360 -15.31 24.22 20.54
CA TYR A 360 -14.83 22.87 20.31
C TYR A 360 -13.90 22.47 21.47
N TYR A 361 -14.50 21.93 22.53
CA TYR A 361 -13.78 21.55 23.75
C TYR A 361 -12.83 20.37 23.50
N ARG A 362 -13.25 19.41 22.67
CA ARG A 362 -12.46 18.21 22.35
C ARG A 362 -11.24 18.48 21.47
N GLU A 363 -11.18 19.64 20.83
CA GLU A 363 -10.14 20.05 19.88
C GLU A 363 -9.09 20.98 20.50
N GLY A 364 -8.89 20.90 21.82
CA GLY A 364 -7.98 21.80 22.54
C GLY A 364 -8.60 23.16 22.89
N GLY A 365 -9.93 23.25 22.95
CA GLY A 365 -10.65 24.47 23.32
C GLY A 365 -10.68 25.54 22.22
N LYS A 366 -10.85 25.13 20.96
CA LYS A 366 -10.95 26.07 19.82
C LYS A 366 -12.26 26.85 19.89
N VAL A 367 -12.19 28.13 19.55
CA VAL A 367 -13.34 29.05 19.51
C VAL A 367 -13.34 29.74 18.16
N PHE A 368 -14.48 29.69 17.49
CA PHE A 368 -14.73 30.43 16.25
C PHE A 368 -15.95 31.31 16.45
N ILE A 369 -15.81 32.59 16.10
CA ILE A 369 -16.90 33.56 16.23
C ILE A 369 -17.20 34.14 14.86
N PHE A 370 -18.47 34.04 14.51
CA PHE A 370 -19.01 34.57 13.27
C PHE A 370 -19.94 35.73 13.56
N SER A 371 -19.93 36.74 12.69
CA SER A 371 -20.80 37.89 12.86
C SER A 371 -21.33 38.39 11.53
N ASP A 372 -22.61 38.82 11.52
CA ASP A 372 -23.22 39.47 10.37
C ASP A 372 -22.86 40.97 10.36
N VAL A 373 -21.58 41.25 10.12
CA VAL A 373 -20.97 42.59 10.19
C VAL A 373 -21.77 43.63 9.40
N ASN A 374 -22.30 43.23 8.24
CA ASN A 374 -23.03 44.11 7.34
C ASN A 374 -24.56 44.09 7.54
N ARG A 375 -25.07 43.26 8.47
CA ARG A 375 -26.52 43.11 8.76
C ARG A 375 -27.35 42.69 7.55
N VAL A 376 -26.82 41.79 6.74
CA VAL A 376 -27.46 41.29 5.50
C VAL A 376 -27.72 39.77 5.57
N GLY A 377 -27.61 39.18 6.76
CA GLY A 377 -27.72 37.75 7.00
C GLY A 377 -26.46 36.95 6.62
N LYS A 378 -25.35 37.61 6.31
CA LYS A 378 -24.11 36.96 5.88
C LYS A 378 -23.07 37.01 6.99
N TYR A 379 -22.95 35.90 7.70
CA TYR A 379 -22.02 35.74 8.81
C TYR A 379 -20.61 35.47 8.30
N GLU A 380 -19.67 36.30 8.75
CA GLU A 380 -18.24 36.23 8.43
C GLU A 380 -17.46 35.80 9.68
N LEU A 381 -16.40 35.00 9.50
CA LEU A 381 -15.51 34.63 10.61
C LEU A 381 -14.73 35.88 11.05
N ILE A 382 -15.05 36.40 12.23
CA ILE A 382 -14.40 37.59 12.77
C ILE A 382 -13.31 37.26 13.79
N TYR A 383 -13.39 36.11 14.46
CA TYR A 383 -12.40 35.69 15.43
C TYR A 383 -12.21 34.17 15.41
N SER A 384 -10.96 33.75 15.53
CA SER A 384 -10.53 32.38 15.76
C SER A 384 -9.45 32.34 16.84
N SER A 385 -9.58 31.43 17.80
CA SER A 385 -8.50 31.11 18.75
C SER A 385 -7.41 30.22 18.15
N TYR A 386 -7.62 29.70 16.93
CA TYR A 386 -6.64 28.88 16.21
C TYR A 386 -5.82 29.72 15.23
N GLU A 387 -4.50 29.70 15.38
CA GLU A 387 -3.54 30.58 14.68
C GLU A 387 -3.55 30.47 13.15
N ARG A 388 -4.01 29.34 12.60
CA ARG A 388 -4.07 29.13 11.13
C ARG A 388 -5.29 29.75 10.47
N GLU A 389 -6.20 30.32 11.26
CA GLU A 389 -7.43 30.94 10.78
C GLU A 389 -7.36 32.45 10.97
N TYR A 390 -8.01 33.17 10.06
CA TYR A 390 -8.01 34.62 10.11
C TYR A 390 -8.82 35.13 11.30
N THR A 391 -8.25 36.10 12.02
CA THR A 391 -8.94 36.92 13.03
C THR A 391 -8.92 38.37 12.59
N ASN A 392 -10.09 38.99 12.51
CA ASN A 392 -10.23 40.40 12.17
C ASN A 392 -9.59 41.24 13.29
N PRO A 393 -8.59 42.12 13.02
CA PRO A 393 -7.96 42.93 14.06
C PRO A 393 -8.94 43.81 14.87
N ASN A 394 -10.13 44.10 14.32
CA ASN A 394 -11.18 44.88 14.96
C ASN A 394 -12.38 44.04 15.41
N TYR A 395 -12.20 42.73 15.60
CA TYR A 395 -13.29 41.81 15.95
C TYR A 395 -14.09 42.26 17.19
N TYR A 396 -13.42 42.92 18.15
CA TYR A 396 -14.02 43.44 19.37
C TYR A 396 -15.14 44.47 19.16
N LYS A 397 -15.20 45.10 17.98
CA LYS A 397 -16.28 46.04 17.62
C LYS A 397 -17.58 45.33 17.26
N TYR A 398 -17.54 44.03 17.05
CA TYR A 398 -18.66 43.22 16.57
C TYR A 398 -19.13 42.20 17.61
N LEU A 399 -18.64 42.31 18.85
CA LEU A 399 -18.91 41.38 19.93
C LEU A 399 -19.57 42.06 21.12
N PRO A 400 -20.50 41.39 21.81
CA PRO A 400 -20.97 41.88 23.09
C PRO A 400 -19.87 41.79 24.17
N PRO A 401 -19.93 42.66 25.21
CA PRO A 401 -18.88 42.75 26.22
C PRO A 401 -18.64 41.47 27.04
N ASP A 402 -19.68 40.66 27.24
CA ASP A 402 -19.62 39.38 27.94
C ASP A 402 -18.81 38.33 27.15
N VAL A 403 -18.96 38.29 25.83
CA VAL A 403 -18.16 37.42 24.95
C VAL A 403 -16.70 37.83 24.98
N LEU A 404 -16.41 39.13 24.98
CA LEU A 404 -15.03 39.62 25.07
C LEU A 404 -14.34 39.17 26.35
N GLN A 405 -15.05 39.15 27.47
CA GLN A 405 -14.50 38.66 28.74
C GLN A 405 -14.18 37.16 28.73
N LEU A 406 -14.88 36.37 27.92
CA LEU A 406 -14.65 34.93 27.79
C LEU A 406 -13.44 34.58 26.90
N LEU A 407 -12.92 35.54 26.14
CA LEU A 407 -11.78 35.36 25.23
C LEU A 407 -10.43 35.77 25.84
N HIS A 408 -10.42 36.31 27.07
CA HIS A 408 -9.25 36.87 27.76
C HIS A 408 -8.78 36.04 28.94
#